data_AF-A0A7W5VBP9-F1
#
_entry.id   AF-A0A7W5VBP9-F1
#
_cell.length_a   1.000
_cell.length_b   1.000
_cell.length_c   1.000
_cell.angle_alpha   90.00
_cell.angle_beta   90.00
_cell.angle_gamma   90.00
#
_symmetry.space_group_name_H-M   'P 1'
#
loop_
_entity.id
_entity.type
_entity.pdbx_description
1 polymer ?
#
loop_
_entity_poly.entity_id
_entity_poly.type
_entity_poly.pdbx_seq_one_letter_code
_entity_poly.pdbx_strand_id
1 'polypeptide(L)'
;MAKAYWLLRGILNTAVEDELIKKSPCRIKNAGVERPDERPLLTVAEVFALAAAVPPRFRALVLLATFGSMRWGELAALRRHNLDLEARTVKIDASVSEMKTGELVTGRPKTDAGVRVVALAEIIVGDLGLGSWPLPGPAR
;
A
#
# COMPACT_ATOMS: atom_id res chain seq x y z
N MET A 1 -17.83 -6.18 14.53
CA MET A 1 -17.95 -6.07 16.00
C MET A 1 -16.61 -6.11 16.73
N ALA A 2 -15.62 -6.87 16.26
CA ALA A 2 -14.29 -6.95 16.88
C ALA A 2 -13.55 -5.61 16.98
N LYS A 3 -13.59 -4.76 15.94
CA LYS A 3 -13.00 -3.39 15.99
C LYS A 3 -13.60 -2.50 17.07
N ALA A 4 -14.92 -2.58 17.28
CA ALA A 4 -15.61 -1.82 18.33
C ALA A 4 -15.19 -2.30 19.73
N TYR A 5 -15.07 -3.63 19.91
CA TYR A 5 -14.56 -4.20 21.16
C TYR A 5 -13.09 -3.82 21.41
N TRP A 6 -12.26 -3.79 20.36
CA TRP A 6 -10.85 -3.39 20.45
C TRP A 6 -10.70 -1.93 20.88
N LEU A 7 -11.48 -1.02 20.28
CA LEU A 7 -11.53 0.39 20.67
C LEU A 7 -11.99 0.56 22.13
N LEU A 8 -13.11 -0.07 22.50
CA LEU A 8 -13.66 0.03 23.86
C LEU A 8 -12.67 -0.52 24.90
N ARG A 9 -12.00 -1.63 24.59
CA ARG A 9 -10.96 -2.19 25.46
C ARG A 9 -9.78 -1.24 25.63
N GLY A 10 -9.35 -0.55 24.57
CA GLY A 10 -8.33 0.49 24.64
C GLY A 10 -8.73 1.62 25.58
N ILE A 11 -9.92 2.19 25.37
CA ILE A 11 -10.48 3.28 26.20
C ILE A 11 -10.53 2.86 27.68
N LEU A 12 -11.07 1.67 27.99
CA LEU A 12 -11.20 1.21 29.37
C LEU A 12 -9.87 0.80 30.01
N ASN A 13 -8.85 0.47 29.23
CA ASN A 13 -7.51 0.24 29.76
C ASN A 13 -6.83 1.57 30.12
N THR A 14 -6.94 2.59 29.26
CA THR A 14 -6.48 3.94 29.60
C THR A 14 -7.15 4.46 30.87
N ALA A 15 -8.46 4.24 31.04
CA ALA A 15 -9.17 4.62 32.27
C ALA A 15 -8.70 3.84 33.54
N VAL A 16 -8.10 2.65 33.38
CA VAL A 16 -7.47 1.93 34.50
C VAL A 16 -6.09 2.51 34.80
N GLU A 17 -5.31 2.83 33.76
CA GLU A 17 -3.99 3.48 33.89
C GLU A 17 -4.11 4.86 34.56
N ASP A 18 -5.17 5.60 34.23
CA ASP A 18 -5.52 6.88 34.85
C ASP A 18 -6.23 6.75 36.22
N GLU A 19 -6.34 5.52 36.75
CA GLU A 19 -6.98 5.18 38.03
C GLU A 19 -8.47 5.57 38.18
N LEU A 20 -9.14 5.97 37.09
CA LEU A 20 -10.56 6.32 37.07
C LEU A 20 -11.46 5.11 37.38
N ILE A 21 -11.00 3.90 37.02
CA ILE A 21 -11.66 2.65 37.34
C ILE A 21 -10.65 1.61 37.84
N LYS A 22 -11.06 0.75 38.78
CA LYS A 22 -10.19 -0.29 39.35
C LYS A 22 -9.80 -1.40 38.36
N LYS A 23 -10.65 -1.67 37.36
CA LYS A 23 -10.43 -2.75 36.39
C LYS A 23 -11.26 -2.56 35.12
N SER A 24 -10.69 -2.92 33.99
CA SER A 24 -11.39 -2.99 32.71
C SER A 24 -12.32 -4.23 32.65
N PRO A 25 -13.60 -4.05 32.27
CA PRO A 25 -14.56 -5.15 32.06
C PRO A 25 -14.37 -5.88 30.72
N CYS A 26 -13.63 -5.32 29.77
CA CYS A 26 -13.35 -5.92 28.46
C CYS A 26 -12.30 -7.06 28.53
N ARG A 27 -12.66 -8.17 29.18
CA ARG A 27 -11.79 -9.34 29.42
C ARG A 27 -12.12 -10.58 28.59
N ILE A 28 -13.16 -10.51 27.76
CA ILE A 28 -13.58 -11.62 26.90
C ILE A 28 -12.42 -11.98 25.97
N LYS A 29 -11.95 -13.23 26.08
CA LYS A 29 -10.88 -13.76 25.23
C LYS A 29 -11.35 -13.76 23.78
N ASN A 30 -10.48 -13.33 22.88
CA ASN A 30 -10.72 -13.30 21.43
C ASN A 30 -11.88 -12.41 20.93
N ALA A 31 -12.57 -11.65 21.79
CA ALA A 31 -13.67 -10.79 21.37
C ALA A 31 -13.27 -9.63 20.42
N GLY A 32 -11.97 -9.29 20.39
CA GLY A 32 -11.39 -8.33 19.44
C GLY A 32 -10.67 -8.97 18.25
N VAL A 33 -10.71 -10.30 18.10
CA VAL A 33 -10.01 -10.99 17.01
C VAL A 33 -10.94 -11.10 15.82
N GLU A 34 -10.52 -10.52 14.69
CA GLU A 34 -11.12 -10.81 13.39
C GLU A 34 -10.38 -12.00 12.76
N ARG A 35 -11.13 -12.97 12.27
CA ARG A 35 -10.61 -14.07 11.46
C ARG A 35 -11.13 -13.86 10.03
N PRO A 36 -10.51 -12.98 9.24
CA PRO A 36 -10.88 -12.84 7.85
C PRO A 36 -10.55 -14.14 7.11
N ASP A 37 -11.36 -14.49 6.14
CA ASP A 37 -11.04 -15.59 5.23
C ASP A 37 -9.73 -15.29 4.50
N GLU A 38 -8.98 -16.36 4.22
CA GLU A 38 -7.75 -16.25 3.45
C GLU A 38 -8.06 -15.68 2.07
N ARG A 39 -7.33 -14.63 1.68
CA ARG A 39 -7.48 -14.04 0.35
C ARG A 39 -6.70 -14.89 -0.64
N PRO A 40 -7.33 -15.35 -1.74
CA PRO A 40 -6.60 -16.09 -2.76
C PRO A 40 -5.47 -15.23 -3.31
N LEU A 41 -4.29 -15.84 -3.43
CA LEU A 41 -3.10 -15.21 -3.99
C LEU A 41 -2.98 -15.58 -5.46
N LEU A 42 -2.60 -14.60 -6.28
CA LEU A 42 -2.30 -14.84 -7.69
C LEU A 42 -0.94 -15.52 -7.80
N THR A 43 -0.86 -16.55 -8.64
CA THR A 43 0.39 -17.10 -9.13
C THR A 43 1.08 -16.10 -10.07
N VAL A 44 2.39 -16.27 -10.28
CA VAL A 44 3.15 -15.41 -11.21
C VAL A 44 2.56 -15.45 -12.62
N ALA A 45 2.09 -16.61 -13.08
CA ALA A 45 1.44 -16.76 -14.38
C ALA A 45 0.14 -15.96 -14.46
N GLU A 46 -0.70 -16.00 -13.42
CA GLU A 46 -1.93 -15.23 -13.35
C GLU A 46 -1.68 -13.72 -13.27
N VAL A 47 -0.60 -13.29 -12.62
CA VAL A 47 -0.19 -11.87 -12.62
C VAL A 47 0.15 -11.40 -14.04
N PHE A 48 0.91 -12.17 -14.80
CA PHE A 48 1.21 -11.81 -16.19
C PHE A 48 -0.03 -11.84 -17.09
N ALA A 49 -0.94 -12.79 -16.87
CA ALA A 49 -2.22 -12.84 -17.58
C ALA A 49 -3.07 -11.61 -17.26
N LEU A 50 -3.17 -11.21 -15.98
CA LEU A 50 -3.84 -9.99 -15.55
C LEU A 50 -3.19 -8.75 -16.18
N ALA A 51 -1.86 -8.66 -16.15
CA ALA A 51 -1.11 -7.55 -16.73
C ALA A 51 -1.28 -7.47 -18.27
N ALA A 52 -1.62 -8.57 -18.94
CA ALA A 52 -1.94 -8.60 -20.36
C ALA A 52 -3.41 -8.25 -20.65
N ALA A 53 -4.32 -8.54 -19.72
CA ALA A 53 -5.76 -8.29 -19.86
C ALA A 53 -6.16 -6.84 -19.56
N VAL A 54 -5.38 -6.12 -18.73
CA VAL A 54 -5.61 -4.69 -18.47
C VAL A 54 -5.22 -3.81 -19.66
N PRO A 55 -5.80 -2.60 -19.79
CA PRO A 55 -5.35 -1.64 -20.80
C PRO A 55 -3.82 -1.45 -20.75
N PRO A 56 -3.12 -1.34 -21.90
CA PRO A 56 -1.64 -1.30 -21.94
C PRO A 56 -0.99 -0.29 -21.00
N ARG A 57 -1.66 0.85 -20.78
CA ARG A 57 -1.24 1.89 -19.82
C ARG A 57 -1.19 1.44 -18.35
N PHE A 58 -1.93 0.41 -17.96
CA PHE A 58 -1.97 -0.10 -16.59
C PHE A 58 -1.12 -1.35 -16.38
N ARG A 59 -0.54 -1.90 -17.44
CA ARG A 59 0.32 -3.09 -17.38
C ARG A 59 1.49 -2.89 -16.42
N ALA A 60 2.23 -1.78 -16.58
CA ALA A 60 3.34 -1.42 -15.70
C ALA A 60 2.90 -1.29 -14.23
N LEU A 61 1.71 -0.76 -13.99
CA LEU A 61 1.15 -0.60 -12.63
C LEU A 61 0.91 -1.96 -11.96
N VAL A 62 0.32 -2.92 -12.67
CA VAL A 62 0.07 -4.28 -12.14
C VAL A 62 1.38 -5.00 -11.80
N LEU A 63 2.38 -4.88 -12.69
CA LEU A 63 3.68 -5.50 -12.49
C LEU A 63 4.44 -4.86 -11.31
N LEU A 64 4.45 -3.54 -11.20
CA LEU A 64 5.08 -2.85 -10.06
C LEU A 64 4.38 -3.12 -8.73
N ALA A 65 3.05 -3.25 -8.74
CA ALA A 65 2.30 -3.62 -7.54
C ALA A 65 2.71 -5.00 -7.00
N THR A 66 2.98 -5.94 -7.92
CA THR A 66 3.33 -7.31 -7.55
C THR A 66 4.82 -7.45 -7.22
N PHE A 67 5.70 -7.02 -8.12
CA PHE A 67 7.15 -7.26 -8.01
C PHE A 67 7.87 -6.17 -7.22
N GLY A 68 7.34 -4.95 -7.16
CA GLY A 68 7.90 -3.84 -6.38
C GLY A 68 7.39 -3.79 -4.93
N SER A 69 6.43 -4.64 -4.56
CA SER A 69 5.77 -4.64 -3.24
C SER A 69 5.33 -3.23 -2.80
N MET A 70 4.82 -2.45 -3.74
CA MET A 70 4.43 -1.05 -3.55
C MET A 70 2.96 -0.95 -3.14
N ARG A 71 2.67 -0.05 -2.21
CA ARG A 71 1.28 0.24 -1.81
C ARG A 71 0.61 1.11 -2.87
N TRP A 72 -0.72 1.07 -2.93
CA TRP A 72 -1.51 1.89 -3.87
C TRP A 72 -1.10 3.38 -3.87
N GLY A 73 -0.96 3.98 -2.69
CA GLY A 73 -0.54 5.38 -2.58
C GLY A 73 0.85 5.65 -3.15
N GLU A 74 1.79 4.71 -3.01
CA GLU A 74 3.15 4.80 -3.57
C GLU A 74 3.10 4.68 -5.10
N LEU A 75 2.33 3.72 -5.63
CA LEU A 75 2.12 3.53 -7.08
C LEU A 75 1.45 4.75 -7.73
N ALA A 76 0.45 5.32 -7.06
CA ALA A 76 -0.27 6.50 -7.55
C ALA A 76 0.62 7.76 -7.53
N ALA A 77 1.55 7.85 -6.58
CA ALA A 77 2.52 8.94 -6.51
C ALA A 77 3.67 8.77 -7.50
N LEU A 78 3.91 7.56 -8.01
CA LEU A 78 5.09 7.25 -8.80
C LEU A 78 5.16 8.10 -10.06
N ARG A 79 6.38 8.54 -10.38
CA ARG A 79 6.72 9.30 -11.58
C ARG A 79 7.81 8.59 -12.36
N ARG A 80 7.97 8.96 -13.63
CA ARG A 80 9.00 8.35 -14.49
C ARG A 80 10.41 8.51 -13.96
N HIS A 81 10.74 9.66 -13.36
CA HIS A 81 12.08 9.90 -12.80
C HIS A 81 12.40 9.02 -11.59
N ASN A 82 11.40 8.37 -10.98
CA ASN A 82 11.62 7.43 -9.89
C ASN A 82 12.15 6.08 -10.40
N LEU A 83 12.05 5.80 -11.71
CA LEU A 83 12.47 4.54 -12.31
C LEU A 83 13.85 4.70 -12.94
N ASP A 84 14.80 3.92 -12.46
CA ASP A 84 16.10 3.72 -13.10
C ASP A 84 16.11 2.32 -13.72
N LEU A 85 15.87 2.25 -15.03
CA LEU A 85 15.80 0.99 -15.76
C LEU A 85 17.18 0.38 -16.01
N GLU A 86 18.24 1.19 -16.02
CA GLU A 86 19.62 0.72 -16.17
C GLU A 86 20.10 0.06 -14.88
N ALA A 87 19.89 0.72 -13.74
CA ALA A 87 20.19 0.16 -12.43
C ALA A 87 19.14 -0.87 -11.97
N ARG A 88 18.01 -0.99 -12.68
CA ARG A 88 16.83 -1.81 -12.31
C ARG A 88 16.33 -1.47 -10.91
N THR A 89 16.11 -0.19 -10.64
CA THR A 89 15.61 0.26 -9.34
C THR A 89 14.41 1.19 -9.47
N VAL A 90 13.58 1.21 -8.44
CA VAL A 90 12.51 2.19 -8.25
C VAL A 90 12.70 2.91 -6.92
N LYS A 91 12.74 4.24 -6.96
CA LYS A 91 12.80 5.10 -5.78
C LYS A 91 11.40 5.46 -5.32
N ILE A 92 11.06 5.11 -4.09
CA ILE A 92 9.80 5.46 -3.45
C ILE A 92 10.07 6.61 -2.50
N ASP A 93 9.61 7.81 -2.82
CA ASP A 93 9.78 9.02 -2.00
C ASP A 93 8.50 9.83 -1.80
N ALA A 94 7.39 9.39 -2.39
CA ALA A 94 6.07 10.01 -2.25
C ALA A 94 4.96 8.95 -2.12
N SER A 95 3.84 9.36 -1.52
CA SER A 95 2.60 8.60 -1.49
C SER A 95 1.39 9.51 -1.61
N VAL A 96 0.37 9.06 -2.36
CA VAL A 96 -0.94 9.71 -2.45
C VAL A 96 -1.85 9.12 -1.37
N SER A 97 -2.54 9.99 -0.65
CA SER A 97 -3.61 9.64 0.30
C SER A 97 -4.87 10.41 -0.04
N GLU A 98 -6.00 9.70 -0.07
CA GLU A 98 -7.31 10.32 -0.22
C GLU A 98 -7.83 10.75 1.15
N MET A 99 -8.10 12.05 1.29
CA MET A 99 -8.72 12.61 2.48
C MET A 99 -10.21 12.25 2.52
N LYS A 100 -10.83 12.31 3.70
CA LYS A 100 -12.28 12.11 3.84
C LYS A 100 -13.12 13.10 3.03
N THR A 101 -12.53 14.20 2.60
CA THR A 101 -13.11 15.23 1.73
C THR A 101 -13.11 14.84 0.25
N GLY A 102 -12.50 13.72 -0.13
CA GLY A 102 -12.27 13.31 -1.52
C GLY A 102 -11.05 13.97 -2.17
N GLU A 103 -10.34 14.82 -1.44
CA GLU A 103 -9.12 15.47 -1.92
C GLU A 103 -7.94 14.49 -1.92
N LEU A 104 -7.22 14.41 -3.04
CA LEU A 104 -5.99 13.63 -3.15
C LEU A 104 -4.80 14.47 -2.70
N VAL A 105 -4.24 14.12 -1.55
CA VAL A 105 -3.05 14.78 -1.02
C VAL A 105 -1.83 13.92 -1.32
N THR A 106 -0.86 14.51 -2.02
CA THR A 106 0.45 13.89 -2.24
C THR A 106 1.42 14.40 -1.18
N GLY A 107 2.10 13.48 -0.50
CA GLY A 107 3.09 13.82 0.51
C GLY A 107 4.17 12.76 0.65
N ARG A 108 5.05 12.94 1.63
CA ARG A 108 5.99 11.87 2.00
C ARG A 108 5.24 10.61 2.41
N PRO A 109 5.84 9.42 2.24
CA PRO A 109 5.31 8.19 2.80
C PRO A 109 4.98 8.36 4.29
N LYS A 110 3.94 7.66 4.74
CA LYS A 110 3.43 7.74 6.12
C LYS A 110 4.50 7.57 7.21
N THR A 111 5.61 6.92 6.89
CA THR A 111 6.76 6.68 7.77
C THR A 111 8.05 6.96 7.02
N ASP A 112 9.11 7.40 7.72
CA ASP A 112 10.43 7.61 7.12
C ASP A 112 10.99 6.33 6.47
N ALA A 113 10.75 5.16 7.07
CA ALA A 113 11.08 3.84 6.49
C ALA A 113 10.35 3.54 5.16
N GLY A 114 9.31 4.32 4.84
CA GLY A 114 8.60 4.23 3.56
C GLY A 114 9.41 4.82 2.42
N VAL A 115 10.35 5.73 2.70
CA VAL A 115 11.28 6.28 1.71
C VAL A 115 12.39 5.26 1.46
N ARG A 116 12.37 4.62 0.29
CA ARG A 116 13.28 3.49 0.00
C ARG A 116 13.54 3.34 -1.48
N VAL A 117 14.61 2.64 -1.83
CA VAL A 117 14.88 2.18 -3.18
C VAL A 117 14.62 0.67 -3.22
N VAL A 118 13.82 0.21 -4.18
CA VAL A 118 13.48 -1.20 -4.37
C VAL A 118 14.11 -1.69 -5.66
N ALA A 119 14.76 -2.84 -5.62
CA ALA A 119 15.28 -3.50 -6.81
C ALA A 119 14.13 -4.11 -7.63
N LEU A 120 14.16 -3.89 -8.94
CA LEU A 120 13.18 -4.41 -9.88
C LEU A 120 13.67 -5.74 -10.44
N ALA A 121 12.74 -6.70 -10.56
CA ALA A 121 13.03 -7.97 -11.22
C ALA A 121 13.28 -7.75 -12.72
N GLU A 122 14.30 -8.40 -13.27
CA GLU A 122 14.68 -8.24 -14.68
C GLU A 122 13.54 -8.56 -15.65
N ILE A 123 12.71 -9.54 -15.29
CA ILE A 123 11.58 -10.00 -16.09
C ILE A 123 10.55 -8.91 -16.40
N ILE A 124 10.46 -7.84 -15.58
CA ILE A 124 9.51 -6.75 -15.79
C ILE A 124 10.12 -5.48 -16.39
N VAL A 125 11.45 -5.39 -16.51
CA VAL A 125 12.13 -4.15 -16.94
C VAL A 125 11.69 -3.76 -18.36
N GLY A 126 11.52 -4.74 -19.26
CA GLY A 126 11.03 -4.52 -20.62
C GLY A 126 9.61 -3.94 -20.69
N ASP A 127 8.76 -4.24 -19.71
CA ASP A 127 7.37 -3.75 -19.65
C ASP A 127 7.26 -2.30 -19.13
N LEU A 128 8.31 -1.80 -18.47
CA LEU A 128 8.39 -0.44 -17.91
C LEU A 128 8.88 0.60 -18.92
N GLY A 129 9.14 0.20 -20.17
CA GLY A 129 9.59 1.07 -21.24
C GLY A 129 8.62 2.20 -21.61
N LEU A 130 9.16 3.23 -22.28
CA LEU A 130 8.67 4.60 -22.45
C LEU A 130 7.25 4.83 -23.01
N GLY A 131 6.46 3.80 -23.33
CA GLY A 131 5.11 3.92 -23.91
C GLY A 131 3.92 3.64 -22.97
N SER A 132 4.14 3.04 -21.79
CA SER A 132 3.07 2.40 -21.01
C SER A 132 2.67 3.14 -19.72
N TRP A 133 3.19 4.33 -19.42
CA TRP A 133 2.90 4.99 -18.12
C TRP A 133 1.52 5.69 -18.11
N PRO A 134 0.62 5.41 -17.13
CA PRO A 134 -0.78 5.82 -17.19
C PRO A 134 -1.10 7.25 -16.73
N LEU A 135 -0.17 7.96 -16.08
CA LEU A 135 -0.45 9.29 -15.52
C LEU A 135 0.39 10.38 -16.19
N PRO A 136 -0.23 11.46 -16.71
CA PRO A 136 0.51 12.70 -16.95
C PRO A 136 1.00 13.19 -15.59
N GLY A 137 2.30 13.06 -15.33
CA GLY A 137 2.89 13.73 -14.17
C GLY A 137 2.67 15.24 -14.34
N PRO A 138 2.48 16.01 -13.25
CA PRO A 138 2.55 17.46 -13.36
C PRO A 138 3.88 17.81 -14.02
N ALA A 139 3.82 18.70 -15.01
CA ALA A 139 4.99 19.15 -15.73
C ALA A 139 5.89 19.95 -14.78
N ARG A 140 6.96 19.32 -14.31
CA ARG A 140 8.33 19.82 -14.05
C ARG A 140 8.98 19.06 -12.90
#